data_AF-A0A498SCF8-F1
#
_entry.id   AF-A0A498SCF8-F1
#
_cell.length_a   1.000
_cell.length_b   1.000
_cell.length_c   1.000
_cell.angle_alpha   90.00
_cell.angle_beta   90.00
_cell.angle_gamma   90.00
#
_symmetry.space_group_name_H-M   'P 1'
#
loop_
_entity.id
_entity.type
_entity.pdbx_description
1 polymer ?
#
loop_
_entity_poly.entity_id
_entity_poly.type
_entity_poly.pdbx_seq_one_letter_code
_entity_poly.pdbx_strand_id
1 'polypeptide(L)'
;MSISKRFSEWLLTGVCMLHVMMAPYTKVEESFNVQAVHDILYHQLNFTEYDHHEFPGVVPRTFIGAMVISAPLFPVVSYFKQNNIEKYWALYGVRIVLGLIILFAFNHFAERIDKEFGELSGDFLRLNIATQFHFMFYCSRPLPNTFALLGVLWTYQKILDGRWLCAARIATVFTLLFRCELILFYGCIFMWPILTHQLSLSGWNGAVVHCLCTALLILGISVPIDSFLWRRWVWPEGEVWWFNVILNRSHEYGVLPYFWYFYSAIPRAMIASTPLVPLGAFIDRRLLPILIPVICYIFLYSFLPHKELRFIIYTLPFLNVSSAVFCARM
;
A
#
# COMPACT_ATOMS: atom_id res chain seq x y z
N MET A 1 12.57 -15.86 19.52
CA MET A 1 11.29 -15.25 19.10
C MET A 1 10.25 -15.67 20.13
N SER A 2 9.67 -14.70 20.86
CA SER A 2 8.72 -14.97 21.96
C SER A 2 7.45 -15.69 21.46
N ILE A 3 6.84 -16.52 22.31
CA ILE A 3 5.57 -17.22 22.03
C ILE A 3 4.44 -16.21 21.77
N SER A 4 4.42 -15.09 22.50
CA SER A 4 3.45 -13.99 22.32
C SER A 4 3.49 -13.44 20.89
N LYS A 5 4.70 -13.17 20.38
CA LYS A 5 4.90 -12.64 19.05
C LYS A 5 4.35 -13.57 17.96
N ARG A 6 4.66 -14.87 18.03
CA ARG A 6 4.12 -15.86 17.09
C ARG A 6 2.59 -15.88 17.11
N PHE A 7 2.00 -15.82 18.30
CA PHE A 7 0.55 -15.80 18.45
C PHE A 7 -0.08 -14.57 17.76
N SER A 8 0.50 -13.37 17.96
CA SER A 8 0.00 -12.14 17.34
C SER A 8 0.10 -12.14 15.80
N GLU A 9 1.15 -12.73 15.23
CA GLU A 9 1.32 -12.89 13.77
C GLU A 9 0.30 -13.87 13.18
N TRP A 10 0.03 -14.97 13.87
CA TRP A 10 -1.01 -15.92 13.49
C TRP A 10 -2.41 -15.33 13.62
N LEU A 11 -2.67 -14.50 14.64
CA LEU A 11 -3.92 -13.78 14.80
C LEU A 11 -4.21 -12.88 13.59
N LEU A 12 -3.23 -12.09 13.15
CA LEU A 12 -3.35 -11.26 11.95
C LEU A 12 -3.68 -12.10 10.72
N THR A 13 -2.99 -13.23 10.56
CA THR A 13 -3.22 -14.14 9.43
C THR A 13 -4.64 -14.71 9.48
N GLY A 14 -5.10 -15.18 10.64
CA GLY A 14 -6.46 -15.70 10.84
C GLY A 14 -7.54 -14.65 10.54
N VAL A 15 -7.36 -13.41 11.02
CA VAL A 15 -8.29 -12.30 10.75
C VAL A 15 -8.32 -11.93 9.26
N CYS A 16 -7.16 -11.93 8.58
CA CYS A 16 -7.11 -11.72 7.13
C CYS A 16 -7.89 -12.81 6.38
N MET A 17 -7.70 -14.09 6.74
CA MET A 17 -8.46 -15.18 6.12
C MET A 17 -9.96 -15.04 6.35
N LEU A 18 -10.37 -14.67 7.57
CA LEU A 18 -11.76 -14.42 7.90
C LEU A 18 -12.37 -13.31 7.03
N HIS A 19 -11.67 -12.19 6.80
CA HIS A 19 -12.12 -11.14 5.89
C HIS A 19 -12.23 -11.61 4.44
N VAL A 20 -11.30 -12.44 3.97
CA VAL A 20 -11.35 -13.00 2.62
C VAL A 20 -12.57 -13.92 2.46
N MET A 21 -12.87 -14.75 3.46
CA MET A 21 -14.02 -15.67 3.47
C MET A 21 -15.37 -14.96 3.62
N MET A 22 -15.47 -13.98 4.50
CA MET A 22 -16.74 -13.30 4.79
C MET A 22 -17.18 -12.32 3.70
N ALA A 23 -16.24 -11.82 2.89
CA ALA A 23 -16.53 -10.83 1.85
C ALA A 23 -16.09 -11.35 0.46
N PRO A 24 -16.79 -12.33 -0.12
CA PRO A 24 -16.43 -12.91 -1.42
C PRO A 24 -16.43 -11.91 -2.57
N TYR A 25 -17.35 -10.95 -2.54
CA TYR A 25 -17.56 -9.99 -3.63
C TYR A 25 -16.39 -9.01 -3.80
N THR A 26 -16.23 -8.48 -5.01
CA THR A 26 -15.23 -7.46 -5.36
C THR A 26 -15.87 -6.08 -5.35
N LYS A 27 -15.09 -5.08 -4.92
CA LYS A 27 -15.44 -3.69 -5.18
C LYS A 27 -15.11 -3.33 -6.64
N VAL A 28 -15.80 -2.31 -7.16
CA VAL A 28 -15.62 -1.81 -8.53
C VAL A 28 -14.16 -1.43 -8.77
N GLU A 29 -13.47 -0.92 -7.77
CA GLU A 29 -12.11 -0.42 -7.95
C GLU A 29 -11.03 -1.50 -7.88
N GLU A 30 -11.41 -2.73 -7.52
CA GLU A 30 -10.57 -3.92 -7.66
C GLU A 30 -10.60 -4.46 -9.09
N SER A 31 -11.58 -4.05 -9.92
CA SER A 31 -11.93 -4.69 -11.19
C SER A 31 -10.73 -4.92 -12.09
N PHE A 32 -9.97 -3.87 -12.40
CA PHE A 32 -8.84 -3.96 -13.32
C PHE A 32 -7.84 -5.04 -12.88
N ASN A 33 -7.37 -5.01 -11.62
CA ASN A 33 -6.36 -5.97 -11.19
C ASN A 33 -6.94 -7.37 -11.03
N VAL A 34 -8.22 -7.51 -10.66
CA VAL A 34 -8.87 -8.82 -10.61
C VAL A 34 -8.94 -9.44 -12.00
N GLN A 35 -9.37 -8.66 -13.01
CA GLN A 35 -9.47 -9.15 -14.39
C GLN A 35 -8.08 -9.36 -15.00
N ALA A 36 -7.13 -8.46 -14.79
CA ALA A 36 -5.75 -8.65 -15.23
C ALA A 36 -5.14 -9.95 -14.69
N VAL A 37 -5.37 -10.27 -13.40
CA VAL A 37 -4.91 -11.53 -12.82
C VAL A 37 -5.64 -12.73 -13.41
N HIS A 38 -6.96 -12.63 -13.60
CA HIS A 38 -7.73 -13.66 -14.29
C HIS A 38 -7.14 -13.92 -15.69
N ASP A 39 -6.89 -12.88 -16.47
CA ASP A 39 -6.44 -13.02 -17.85
C ASP A 39 -5.04 -13.61 -17.94
N ILE A 40 -4.13 -13.17 -17.08
CA ILE A 40 -2.78 -13.74 -16.98
C ILE A 40 -2.83 -15.25 -16.65
N LEU A 41 -3.73 -15.68 -15.75
CA LEU A 41 -3.83 -17.08 -15.32
C LEU A 41 -4.61 -17.96 -16.32
N TYR A 42 -5.68 -17.42 -16.90
CA TYR A 42 -6.62 -18.15 -17.74
C TYR A 42 -6.31 -18.06 -19.22
N HIS A 43 -6.12 -16.85 -19.75
CA HIS A 43 -5.83 -16.58 -21.17
C HIS A 43 -4.33 -16.66 -21.49
N GLN A 44 -3.45 -16.44 -20.50
CA GLN A 44 -2.00 -16.63 -20.60
C GLN A 44 -1.36 -15.83 -21.76
N LEU A 45 -0.96 -16.48 -22.85
CA LEU A 45 -0.35 -15.82 -24.01
C LEU A 45 -1.39 -15.33 -25.02
N ASN A 46 -2.68 -15.63 -24.82
CA ASN A 46 -3.75 -15.16 -25.67
C ASN A 46 -4.16 -13.73 -25.31
N PHE A 47 -3.30 -12.76 -25.64
CA PHE A 47 -3.48 -11.34 -25.31
C PHE A 47 -4.68 -10.70 -26.02
N THR A 48 -5.30 -11.36 -27.00
CA THR A 48 -6.49 -10.82 -27.67
C THR A 48 -7.76 -10.93 -26.83
N GLU A 49 -7.80 -11.89 -25.92
CA GLU A 49 -8.94 -12.19 -25.06
C GLU A 49 -8.90 -11.46 -23.70
N TYR A 50 -7.98 -10.51 -23.53
CA TYR A 50 -7.87 -9.78 -22.26
C TYR A 50 -8.99 -8.74 -22.13
N ASP A 51 -9.60 -8.69 -20.95
CA ASP A 51 -10.81 -7.91 -20.62
C ASP A 51 -10.63 -6.40 -20.86
N HIS A 52 -9.43 -5.86 -20.58
CA HIS A 52 -9.16 -4.43 -20.71
C HIS A 52 -9.22 -3.90 -22.14
N HIS A 53 -9.26 -4.78 -23.15
CA HIS A 53 -9.49 -4.37 -24.54
C HIS A 53 -10.97 -4.02 -24.80
N GLU A 54 -11.90 -4.70 -24.13
CA GLU A 54 -13.33 -4.41 -24.20
C GLU A 54 -13.74 -3.40 -23.13
N PHE A 55 -13.18 -3.53 -21.91
CA PHE A 55 -13.48 -2.71 -20.74
C PHE A 55 -12.22 -2.00 -20.19
N PRO A 56 -11.64 -1.02 -20.91
CA PRO A 56 -10.39 -0.36 -20.52
C PRO A 56 -10.47 0.51 -19.26
N GLY A 57 -11.68 0.81 -18.78
CA GLY A 57 -11.90 1.81 -17.73
C GLY A 57 -11.54 3.23 -18.17
N VAL A 58 -11.52 4.17 -17.21
CA VAL A 58 -11.30 5.60 -17.48
C VAL A 58 -9.82 5.93 -17.71
N VAL A 59 -8.94 5.23 -17.00
CA VAL A 59 -7.48 5.44 -17.05
C VAL A 59 -6.79 4.09 -16.98
N PRO A 60 -5.68 3.90 -17.71
CA PRO A 60 -4.93 2.66 -17.69
C PRO A 60 -4.31 2.41 -16.31
N ARG A 61 -4.03 1.15 -16.04
CA ARG A 61 -3.35 0.68 -14.82
C ARG A 61 -2.23 -0.28 -15.22
N THR A 62 -1.21 -0.39 -14.37
CA THR A 62 -0.09 -1.29 -14.62
C THR A 62 -0.45 -2.74 -14.37
N PHE A 63 0.03 -3.64 -15.22
CA PHE A 63 -0.09 -5.09 -15.05
C PHE A 63 0.94 -5.67 -14.08
N ILE A 64 1.98 -4.92 -13.70
CA ILE A 64 3.08 -5.44 -12.87
C ILE A 64 2.56 -6.01 -11.54
N GLY A 65 1.65 -5.30 -10.87
CA GLY A 65 1.06 -5.78 -9.61
C GLY A 65 0.33 -7.11 -9.80
N ALA A 66 -0.48 -7.21 -10.85
CA ALA A 66 -1.21 -8.42 -11.22
C ALA A 66 -0.27 -9.60 -11.55
N MET A 67 0.79 -9.36 -12.33
CA MET A 67 1.77 -10.38 -12.70
C MET A 67 2.51 -10.96 -11.48
N VAL A 68 2.87 -10.11 -10.51
CA VAL A 68 3.58 -10.54 -9.30
C VAL A 68 2.68 -11.45 -8.45
N ILE A 69 1.41 -11.09 -8.27
CA ILE A 69 0.49 -11.89 -7.42
C ILE A 69 -0.06 -13.13 -8.15
N SER A 70 -0.08 -13.14 -9.48
CA SER A 70 -0.50 -14.30 -10.27
C SER A 70 0.59 -15.38 -10.35
N ALA A 71 1.87 -15.00 -10.30
CA ALA A 71 3.01 -15.92 -10.43
C ALA A 71 2.92 -17.20 -9.55
N PRO A 72 2.64 -17.13 -8.24
CA PRO A 72 2.54 -18.34 -7.41
C PRO A 72 1.29 -19.19 -7.69
N LEU A 73 0.30 -18.67 -8.42
CA LEU A 73 -0.99 -19.34 -8.65
C LEU A 73 -1.07 -20.09 -9.98
N PHE A 74 -0.09 -19.96 -10.88
CA PHE A 74 -0.04 -20.73 -12.12
C PHE A 74 -0.21 -22.25 -11.94
N PRO A 75 0.54 -22.93 -11.04
CA PRO A 75 0.36 -24.38 -10.85
C PRO A 75 -1.02 -24.71 -10.26
N VAL A 76 -1.54 -23.88 -9.36
CA VAL A 76 -2.84 -24.05 -8.71
C VAL A 76 -3.98 -23.92 -9.72
N VAL A 77 -3.96 -22.89 -10.56
CA VAL A 77 -4.97 -22.68 -11.59
C VAL A 77 -4.89 -23.74 -12.68
N SER A 78 -3.69 -24.22 -13.01
CA SER A 78 -3.54 -25.33 -13.97
C SER A 78 -4.23 -26.59 -13.46
N TYR A 79 -4.08 -26.90 -12.17
CA TYR A 79 -4.82 -27.97 -11.51
C TYR A 79 -6.35 -27.71 -11.50
N PHE A 80 -6.78 -26.47 -11.24
CA PHE A 80 -8.21 -26.12 -11.28
C PHE A 80 -8.83 -26.33 -12.66
N LYS A 81 -8.13 -25.92 -13.74
CA LYS A 81 -8.58 -26.14 -15.12
C LYS A 81 -8.75 -27.62 -15.44
N GLN A 82 -7.80 -28.46 -15.02
CA GLN A 82 -7.86 -29.91 -15.28
C GLN A 82 -9.02 -30.62 -14.57
N ASN A 83 -9.40 -30.13 -13.39
CA ASN A 83 -10.45 -30.72 -12.56
C ASN A 83 -11.80 -29.99 -12.67
N ASN A 84 -11.97 -29.08 -13.63
CA ASN A 84 -13.16 -28.25 -13.80
C ASN A 84 -13.60 -27.52 -12.51
N ILE A 85 -12.63 -27.05 -11.72
CA ILE A 85 -12.89 -26.28 -10.50
C ILE A 85 -13.28 -24.85 -10.88
N GLU A 86 -14.32 -24.35 -10.22
CA GLU A 86 -14.87 -23.02 -10.44
C GLU A 86 -13.84 -21.89 -10.25
N LYS A 87 -13.88 -20.89 -11.13
CA LYS A 87 -12.89 -19.80 -11.19
C LYS A 87 -12.85 -18.94 -9.92
N TYR A 88 -13.95 -18.86 -9.16
CA TYR A 88 -13.99 -18.03 -7.95
C TYR A 88 -12.95 -18.48 -6.90
N TRP A 89 -12.55 -19.76 -6.88
CA TRP A 89 -11.47 -20.23 -6.00
C TRP A 89 -10.12 -19.62 -6.34
N ALA A 90 -9.87 -19.29 -7.62
CA ALA A 90 -8.67 -18.55 -8.01
C ALA A 90 -8.67 -17.14 -7.40
N LEU A 91 -9.82 -16.45 -7.38
CA LEU A 91 -9.95 -15.15 -6.71
C LEU A 91 -9.59 -15.22 -5.21
N TYR A 92 -10.06 -16.25 -4.51
CA TYR A 92 -9.64 -16.51 -3.12
C TYR A 92 -8.13 -16.67 -3.00
N GLY A 93 -7.52 -17.49 -3.86
CA GLY A 93 -6.07 -17.69 -3.89
C GLY A 93 -5.30 -16.37 -4.07
N VAL A 94 -5.73 -15.52 -5.01
CA VAL A 94 -5.10 -14.21 -5.28
C VAL A 94 -5.16 -13.31 -4.04
N ARG A 95 -6.32 -13.24 -3.39
CA ARG A 95 -6.49 -12.43 -2.18
C ARG A 95 -5.66 -12.93 -1.01
N ILE A 96 -5.54 -14.25 -0.86
CA ILE A 96 -4.70 -14.89 0.15
C ILE A 96 -3.23 -14.56 -0.11
N VAL A 97 -2.74 -14.73 -1.34
CA VAL A 97 -1.36 -14.40 -1.71
C VAL A 97 -1.05 -12.93 -1.41
N LEU A 98 -1.91 -12.01 -1.87
CA LEU A 98 -1.72 -10.58 -1.63
C LEU A 98 -1.75 -10.24 -0.13
N GLY A 99 -2.73 -10.77 0.61
CA GLY A 99 -2.85 -10.58 2.05
C GLY A 99 -1.60 -11.06 2.80
N LEU A 100 -1.08 -12.23 2.46
CA LEU A 100 0.15 -12.77 3.05
C LEU A 100 1.37 -11.91 2.74
N ILE A 101 1.50 -11.39 1.52
CA ILE A 101 2.60 -10.48 1.14
C ILE A 101 2.55 -9.19 1.97
N ILE A 102 1.36 -8.59 2.12
CA ILE A 102 1.18 -7.37 2.92
C ILE A 102 1.44 -7.64 4.40
N LEU A 103 0.91 -8.73 4.95
CA LEU A 103 1.13 -9.11 6.34
C LEU A 103 2.60 -9.43 6.62
N PHE A 104 3.31 -10.04 5.68
CA PHE A 104 4.75 -10.26 5.79
C PHE A 104 5.51 -8.93 5.89
N ALA A 105 5.21 -7.96 5.01
CA ALA A 105 5.82 -6.64 5.07
C ALA A 105 5.44 -5.87 6.35
N PHE A 106 4.18 -5.96 6.77
CA PHE A 106 3.70 -5.35 8.00
C PHE A 106 4.37 -5.95 9.23
N ASN A 107 4.50 -7.28 9.29
CA ASN A 107 5.17 -7.94 10.40
C ASN A 107 6.61 -7.49 10.51
N HIS A 108 7.37 -7.45 9.41
CA HIS A 108 8.74 -6.92 9.40
C HIS A 108 8.83 -5.45 9.83
N PHE A 109 7.85 -4.62 9.46
CA PHE A 109 7.73 -3.27 9.99
C PHE A 109 7.50 -3.28 11.50
N ALA A 110 6.55 -4.09 11.98
CA ALA A 110 6.26 -4.25 13.41
C ALA A 110 7.47 -4.79 14.18
N GLU A 111 8.32 -5.65 13.59
CA GLU A 111 9.57 -6.09 14.22
C GLU A 111 10.57 -4.96 14.47
N ARG A 112 10.52 -3.90 13.66
CA ARG A 112 11.32 -2.70 13.90
C ARG A 112 10.72 -1.84 14.99
N ILE A 113 9.39 -1.79 15.08
CA ILE A 113 8.71 -1.16 16.21
C ILE A 113 8.99 -1.91 17.52
N ASP A 114 9.02 -3.25 17.51
CA ASP A 114 9.42 -4.08 18.67
C ASP A 114 10.80 -3.64 19.20
N LYS A 115 11.74 -3.36 18.29
CA LYS A 115 13.12 -2.99 18.65
C LYS A 115 13.26 -1.55 19.13
N GLU A 116 12.55 -0.61 18.51
CA GLU A 116 12.65 0.82 18.81
C GLU A 116 11.87 1.21 20.08
N PHE A 117 10.68 0.62 20.28
CA PHE A 117 9.73 0.99 21.33
C PHE A 117 9.41 -0.14 22.32
N GLY A 118 10.04 -1.30 22.18
CA GLY A 118 9.86 -2.47 23.04
C GLY A 118 8.85 -3.49 22.49
N GLU A 119 9.01 -4.76 22.87
CA GLU A 119 8.20 -5.88 22.36
C GLU A 119 6.69 -5.69 22.62
N LEU A 120 6.33 -5.18 23.79
CA LEU A 120 4.93 -4.92 24.16
C LEU A 120 4.27 -3.89 23.22
N SER A 121 5.01 -2.88 22.78
CA SER A 121 4.51 -1.87 21.82
C SER A 121 4.17 -2.49 20.48
N GLY A 122 4.97 -3.45 19.99
CA GLY A 122 4.65 -4.11 18.74
C GLY A 122 3.56 -5.18 18.85
N ASP A 123 3.43 -5.85 20.00
CA ASP A 123 2.28 -6.73 20.28
C ASP A 123 0.96 -5.94 20.28
N PHE A 124 0.91 -4.78 20.94
CA PHE A 124 -0.26 -3.89 20.86
C PHE A 124 -0.50 -3.35 19.45
N LEU A 125 0.53 -3.09 18.66
CA LEU A 125 0.39 -2.65 17.27
C LEU A 125 -0.31 -3.72 16.43
N ARG A 126 0.13 -4.98 16.54
CA ARG A 126 -0.49 -6.12 15.86
C ARG A 126 -1.93 -6.33 16.33
N LEU A 127 -2.20 -6.20 17.63
CA LEU A 127 -3.55 -6.32 18.20
C LEU A 127 -4.50 -5.21 17.72
N ASN A 128 -4.05 -3.95 17.72
CA ASN A 128 -4.83 -2.83 17.21
C ASN A 128 -5.19 -3.02 15.74
N ILE A 129 -4.24 -3.45 14.92
CA ILE A 129 -4.50 -3.73 13.50
C ILE A 129 -5.44 -4.92 13.33
N ALA A 130 -5.27 -6.01 14.10
CA ALA A 130 -6.14 -7.18 14.04
C ALA A 130 -7.61 -6.86 14.40
N THR A 131 -7.85 -5.86 15.23
CA THR A 131 -9.21 -5.44 15.64
C THR A 131 -9.82 -4.38 14.72
N GLN A 132 -9.03 -3.75 13.85
CA GLN A 132 -9.49 -2.72 12.93
C GLN A 132 -9.94 -3.31 11.59
N PHE A 133 -11.20 -3.05 11.23
CA PHE A 133 -11.80 -3.54 9.98
C PHE A 133 -11.01 -3.10 8.74
N HIS A 134 -10.66 -1.81 8.62
CA HIS A 134 -10.22 -1.24 7.35
C HIS A 134 -8.89 -1.82 6.87
N PHE A 135 -7.85 -1.87 7.74
CA PHE A 135 -6.55 -2.38 7.33
C PHE A 135 -6.62 -3.86 6.92
N MET A 136 -7.25 -4.69 7.76
CA MET A 136 -7.36 -6.13 7.54
C MET A 136 -8.29 -6.49 6.37
N PHE A 137 -9.31 -5.68 6.12
CA PHE A 137 -10.16 -5.86 4.95
C PHE A 137 -9.42 -5.54 3.64
N TYR A 138 -8.70 -4.42 3.60
CA TYR A 138 -8.06 -3.95 2.35
C TYR A 138 -6.72 -4.64 2.04
N CYS A 139 -6.02 -5.20 3.03
CA CYS A 139 -4.71 -5.84 2.80
C CYS A 139 -4.77 -7.03 1.82
N SER A 140 -5.93 -7.67 1.68
CA SER A 140 -6.15 -8.78 0.75
C SER A 140 -6.76 -8.36 -0.60
N ARG A 141 -7.06 -7.07 -0.79
CA ARG A 141 -7.79 -6.56 -1.96
C ARG A 141 -6.82 -6.01 -2.98
N PRO A 142 -6.86 -6.43 -4.26
CA PRO A 142 -5.91 -6.01 -5.30
C PRO A 142 -6.22 -4.59 -5.80
N LEU A 143 -6.01 -3.61 -4.92
CA LEU A 143 -6.12 -2.18 -5.22
C LEU A 143 -4.72 -1.62 -5.47
N PRO A 144 -4.57 -0.61 -6.35
CA PRO A 144 -3.30 0.12 -6.46
C PRO A 144 -2.81 0.67 -5.11
N ASN A 145 -3.75 1.04 -4.23
CA ASN A 145 -3.48 1.50 -2.87
C ASN A 145 -2.87 0.41 -1.99
N THR A 146 -3.30 -0.84 -2.15
CA THR A 146 -2.77 -1.98 -1.41
C THR A 146 -1.37 -2.33 -1.89
N PHE A 147 -1.11 -2.27 -3.20
CA PHE A 147 0.25 -2.40 -3.72
C PHE A 147 1.16 -1.26 -3.23
N ALA A 148 0.68 -0.02 -3.22
CA ALA A 148 1.42 1.10 -2.63
C ALA A 148 1.69 0.93 -1.13
N LEU A 149 0.74 0.39 -0.37
CA LEU A 149 0.90 0.11 1.05
C LEU A 149 2.09 -0.83 1.31
N LEU A 150 2.30 -1.85 0.46
CA LEU A 150 3.48 -2.72 0.52
C LEU A 150 4.78 -1.90 0.46
N GLY A 151 4.87 -1.00 -0.52
CA GLY A 151 6.00 -0.11 -0.71
C GLY A 151 6.23 0.80 0.49
N VAL A 152 5.18 1.41 1.01
CA VAL A 152 5.24 2.29 2.18
C VAL A 152 5.76 1.54 3.42
N LEU A 153 5.25 0.34 3.71
CA LEU A 153 5.70 -0.48 4.83
C LEU A 153 7.19 -0.82 4.73
N TRP A 154 7.65 -1.24 3.55
CA TRP A 154 9.07 -1.53 3.32
C TRP A 154 9.96 -0.29 3.34
N THR A 155 9.52 0.83 2.76
CA THR A 155 10.24 2.10 2.82
C THR A 155 10.48 2.49 4.27
N TYR A 156 9.45 2.46 5.12
CA TYR A 156 9.60 2.78 6.53
C TYR A 156 10.46 1.77 7.29
N GLN A 157 10.33 0.47 6.99
CA GLN A 157 11.21 -0.55 7.54
C GLN A 157 12.70 -0.22 7.25
N LYS A 158 13.02 0.28 6.05
CA LYS A 158 14.39 0.73 5.71
C LYS A 158 14.78 2.07 6.33
N ILE A 159 13.84 2.99 6.52
CA ILE A 159 14.06 4.24 7.25
C ILE A 159 14.46 3.94 8.69
N LEU A 160 13.71 3.06 9.38
CA LEU A 160 14.01 2.64 10.74
C LEU A 160 15.35 1.87 10.84
N ASP A 161 15.79 1.22 9.76
CA ASP A 161 17.13 0.63 9.68
C ASP A 161 18.26 1.65 9.45
N GLY A 162 17.95 2.95 9.31
CA GLY A 162 18.91 3.99 8.91
C GLY A 162 19.37 3.90 7.45
N ARG A 163 18.72 3.05 6.63
CA ARG A 163 19.09 2.80 5.22
C ARG A 163 18.31 3.72 4.27
N TRP A 164 18.57 5.02 4.38
CA TRP A 164 17.83 6.08 3.66
C TRP A 164 17.84 5.93 2.13
N LEU A 165 18.99 5.62 1.53
CA LEU A 165 19.09 5.43 0.07
C LEU A 165 18.27 4.23 -0.43
N CYS A 166 18.26 3.12 0.34
CA CYS A 166 17.40 1.98 0.01
C CYS A 166 15.92 2.34 0.12
N ALA A 167 15.54 3.10 1.17
CA ALA A 167 14.18 3.58 1.35
C ALA A 167 13.72 4.46 0.18
N ALA A 168 14.57 5.38 -0.28
CA ALA A 168 14.28 6.28 -1.41
C ALA A 168 14.10 5.51 -2.73
N ARG A 169 14.92 4.48 -2.99
CA ARG A 169 14.76 3.61 -4.17
C ARG A 169 13.43 2.85 -4.15
N ILE A 170 13.08 2.23 -3.01
CA ILE A 170 11.80 1.52 -2.87
C ILE A 170 10.63 2.50 -3.04
N ALA A 171 10.68 3.66 -2.39
CA ALA A 171 9.68 4.71 -2.52
C ALA A 171 9.46 5.11 -3.99
N THR A 172 10.56 5.27 -4.74
CA THR A 172 10.52 5.62 -6.17
C THR A 172 9.82 4.54 -7.00
N VAL A 173 10.15 3.26 -6.79
CA VAL A 173 9.53 2.14 -7.51
C VAL A 173 8.00 2.13 -7.31
N PHE A 174 7.54 2.16 -6.06
CA PHE A 174 6.11 2.05 -5.78
C PHE A 174 5.32 3.29 -6.18
N THR A 175 5.95 4.47 -6.11
CA THR A 175 5.35 5.72 -6.59
C THR A 175 5.10 5.69 -8.10
N LEU A 176 6.10 5.29 -8.89
CA LEU A 176 6.01 5.31 -10.35
C LEU A 176 5.14 4.18 -10.93
N LEU A 177 5.06 3.04 -10.23
CA LEU A 177 4.25 1.91 -10.66
C LEU A 177 2.79 2.05 -10.29
N PHE A 178 2.49 2.41 -9.03
CA PHE A 178 1.15 2.21 -8.49
C PHE A 178 0.40 3.52 -8.22
N ARG A 179 1.05 4.50 -7.59
CA ARG A 179 0.39 5.66 -6.99
C ARG A 179 1.34 6.87 -6.98
N CYS A 180 1.20 7.77 -7.95
CA CYS A 180 2.00 8.99 -8.06
C CYS A 180 1.73 9.97 -6.91
N GLU A 181 0.58 9.91 -6.26
CA GLU A 181 0.29 10.80 -5.14
C GLU A 181 1.16 10.55 -3.91
N LEU A 182 1.82 9.38 -3.83
CA LEU A 182 2.80 9.09 -2.79
C LEU A 182 4.00 10.05 -2.80
N ILE A 183 4.24 10.78 -3.90
CA ILE A 183 5.24 11.86 -3.94
C ILE A 183 4.98 12.85 -2.80
N LEU A 184 3.71 13.18 -2.52
CA LEU A 184 3.36 14.07 -1.42
C LEU A 184 3.73 13.47 -0.06
N PHE A 185 3.39 12.19 0.15
CA PHE A 185 3.67 11.48 1.39
C PHE A 185 5.18 11.33 1.63
N TYR A 186 5.91 10.83 0.64
CA TYR A 186 7.36 10.68 0.71
C TYR A 186 8.09 12.02 0.77
N GLY A 187 7.55 13.07 0.15
CA GLY A 187 7.99 14.44 0.34
C GLY A 187 7.99 14.80 1.83
N CYS A 188 6.85 14.68 2.51
CA CYS A 188 6.78 14.96 3.95
C CYS A 188 7.78 14.14 4.79
N ILE A 189 8.07 12.90 4.40
CA ILE A 189 8.97 11.99 5.12
C ILE A 189 10.44 12.33 4.89
N PHE A 190 10.86 12.50 3.65
CA PHE A 190 12.28 12.69 3.30
C PHE A 190 12.74 14.14 3.47
N MET A 191 11.83 15.12 3.53
CA MET A 191 12.19 16.53 3.70
C MET A 191 13.06 16.76 4.94
N TRP A 192 12.72 16.19 6.10
CA TRP A 192 13.50 16.37 7.31
C TRP A 192 14.91 15.71 7.26
N PRO A 193 15.06 14.43 6.86
CA PRO A 193 16.37 13.82 6.61
C PRO A 193 17.24 14.56 5.59
N ILE A 194 16.63 15.17 4.58
CA ILE A 194 17.32 15.99 3.59
C ILE A 194 17.86 17.27 4.23
N LEU A 195 17.01 18.02 4.96
CA LEU A 195 17.39 19.28 5.62
C LEU A 195 18.45 19.06 6.72
N THR A 196 18.43 17.91 7.37
CA THR A 196 19.41 17.54 8.41
C THR A 196 20.66 16.85 7.86
N HIS A 197 20.82 16.78 6.54
CA HIS A 197 21.93 16.12 5.85
C HIS A 197 22.11 14.62 6.18
N GLN A 198 21.12 13.96 6.77
CA GLN A 198 21.08 12.50 6.92
C GLN A 198 20.94 11.79 5.57
N LEU A 199 20.32 12.47 4.61
CA LEU A 199 20.21 12.04 3.22
C LEU A 199 20.80 13.12 2.30
N SER A 200 21.99 12.87 1.75
CA SER A 200 22.60 13.77 0.76
C SER A 200 21.78 13.79 -0.52
N LEU A 201 21.41 14.98 -1.00
CA LEU A 201 20.75 15.16 -2.30
C LEU A 201 21.72 15.04 -3.47
N SER A 202 22.87 15.70 -3.35
CA SER A 202 23.86 15.86 -4.41
C SER A 202 24.97 14.83 -4.36
N GLY A 203 25.59 14.60 -5.51
CA GLY A 203 26.70 13.66 -5.70
C GLY A 203 26.27 12.32 -6.30
N TRP A 204 27.26 11.52 -6.71
CA TRP A 204 27.04 10.21 -7.33
C TRP A 204 26.35 9.20 -6.41
N ASN A 205 26.55 9.32 -5.09
CA ASN A 205 25.85 8.55 -4.05
C ASN A 205 24.66 9.32 -3.45
N GLY A 206 24.22 10.40 -4.10
CA GLY A 206 23.11 11.23 -3.64
C GLY A 206 21.75 10.59 -3.95
N ALA A 207 20.74 10.99 -3.19
CA ALA A 207 19.37 10.52 -3.37
C ALA A 207 18.85 10.77 -4.79
N VAL A 208 19.19 11.91 -5.40
CA VAL A 208 18.72 12.27 -6.75
C VAL A 208 19.20 11.27 -7.80
N VAL A 209 20.48 10.92 -7.78
CA VAL A 209 21.05 9.96 -8.74
C VAL A 209 20.42 8.58 -8.55
N HIS A 210 20.33 8.10 -7.31
CA HIS A 210 19.71 6.81 -7.03
C HIS A 210 18.23 6.75 -7.41
N CYS A 211 17.45 7.80 -7.12
CA CYS A 211 16.05 7.89 -7.53
C CYS A 211 15.92 7.97 -9.04
N LEU A 212 16.76 8.75 -9.73
CA LEU A 212 16.74 8.85 -11.20
C LEU A 212 17.11 7.51 -11.86
N CYS A 213 18.19 6.85 -11.42
CA CYS A 213 18.57 5.53 -11.93
C CYS A 213 17.46 4.50 -11.69
N THR A 214 16.82 4.55 -10.51
CA THR A 214 15.70 3.65 -10.19
C THR A 214 14.48 3.96 -11.05
N ALA A 215 14.18 5.23 -11.28
CA ALA A 215 13.09 5.67 -12.15
C ALA A 215 13.30 5.22 -13.60
N LEU A 216 14.51 5.41 -14.14
CA LEU A 216 14.85 4.95 -15.49
C LEU A 216 14.76 3.43 -15.61
N LEU A 217 15.27 2.69 -14.61
CA LEU A 217 15.17 1.22 -14.59
C LEU A 217 13.71 0.77 -14.56
N ILE A 218 12.89 1.32 -13.65
CA ILE A 218 11.52 0.85 -13.47
C ILE A 218 10.62 1.25 -14.62
N LEU A 219 10.76 2.47 -15.16
CA LEU A 219 10.03 2.89 -16.36
C LEU A 219 10.50 2.11 -17.59
N GLY A 220 11.79 1.80 -17.68
CA GLY A 220 12.35 0.94 -18.72
C GLY A 220 11.82 -0.50 -18.71
N ILE A 221 11.25 -0.96 -17.59
CA ILE A 221 10.59 -2.27 -17.48
C ILE A 221 9.07 -2.13 -17.63
N SER A 222 8.44 -1.22 -16.88
CA SER A 222 7.00 -1.02 -16.84
C SER A 222 6.44 -0.53 -18.17
N VAL A 223 7.04 0.50 -18.77
CA VAL A 223 6.49 1.10 -19.98
C VAL A 223 6.46 0.09 -21.13
N PRO A 224 7.51 -0.69 -21.42
CA PRO A 224 7.42 -1.72 -22.47
C PRO A 224 6.37 -2.80 -22.19
N ILE A 225 6.30 -3.32 -20.97
CA ILE A 225 5.34 -4.38 -20.59
C ILE A 225 3.91 -3.85 -20.70
N ASP A 226 3.64 -2.72 -20.07
CA ASP A 226 2.31 -2.12 -20.07
C ASP A 226 1.93 -1.66 -21.48
N SER A 227 2.86 -1.10 -22.26
CA SER A 227 2.59 -0.68 -23.65
C SER A 227 2.26 -1.84 -24.57
N PHE A 228 2.93 -2.98 -24.38
CA PHE A 228 2.61 -4.20 -25.11
C PHE A 228 1.18 -4.67 -24.80
N LEU A 229 0.81 -4.75 -23.52
CA LEU A 229 -0.52 -5.21 -23.10
C LEU A 229 -1.62 -4.21 -23.47
N TRP A 230 -1.35 -2.90 -23.39
CA TRP A 230 -2.30 -1.84 -23.78
C TRP A 230 -2.33 -1.57 -25.29
N ARG A 231 -1.46 -2.21 -26.09
CA ARG A 231 -1.30 -2.00 -27.55
C ARG A 231 -1.04 -0.55 -27.96
N ARG A 232 -0.49 0.25 -27.06
CA ARG A 232 -0.12 1.65 -27.30
C ARG A 232 0.97 2.05 -26.33
N TRP A 233 1.81 3.01 -26.70
CA TRP A 233 2.80 3.55 -25.77
C TRP A 233 2.10 4.19 -24.57
N VAL A 234 2.31 3.65 -23.38
CA VAL A 234 1.66 4.12 -22.15
C VAL A 234 2.55 3.96 -20.93
N TRP A 235 2.57 5.01 -20.10
CA TRP A 235 2.94 4.92 -18.70
C TRP A 235 1.65 5.04 -17.89
N PRO A 236 1.10 3.94 -17.34
CA PRO A 236 -0.25 3.95 -16.78
C PRO A 236 -0.45 5.01 -15.70
N GLU A 237 0.46 5.07 -14.73
CA GLU A 237 0.35 6.03 -13.63
C GLU A 237 0.61 7.47 -14.05
N GLY A 238 1.37 7.70 -15.12
CA GLY A 238 1.54 9.01 -15.74
C GLY A 238 0.22 9.56 -16.30
N GLU A 239 -0.58 8.72 -16.96
CA GLU A 239 -1.90 9.12 -17.45
C GLU A 239 -2.90 9.36 -16.32
N VAL A 240 -2.83 8.56 -15.25
CA VAL A 240 -3.64 8.77 -14.04
C VAL A 240 -3.31 10.11 -13.41
N TRP A 241 -2.02 10.46 -13.32
CA TRP A 241 -1.58 11.75 -12.82
C TRP A 241 -2.06 12.89 -13.72
N TRP A 242 -1.90 12.77 -15.05
CA TRP A 242 -2.37 13.76 -16.02
C TRP A 242 -3.89 14.00 -15.91
N PHE A 243 -4.67 12.92 -15.86
CA PHE A 243 -6.13 12.99 -15.73
C PHE A 243 -6.58 13.68 -14.44
N ASN A 244 -5.94 13.39 -13.32
CA ASN A 244 -6.37 13.92 -12.02
C ASN A 244 -5.84 15.33 -11.74
N VAL A 245 -4.58 15.60 -12.06
CA VAL A 245 -3.90 16.84 -11.67
C VAL A 245 -4.07 17.92 -12.74
N ILE A 246 -3.95 17.56 -14.02
CA ILE A 246 -3.93 18.55 -15.11
C ILE A 246 -5.34 18.78 -15.66
N LEU A 247 -6.10 17.71 -15.91
CA LEU A 247 -7.49 17.83 -16.36
C LEU A 247 -8.46 18.13 -15.20
N ASN A 248 -7.99 18.06 -13.95
CA ASN A 248 -8.75 18.33 -12.73
C ASN A 248 -10.10 17.59 -12.64
N ARG A 249 -10.22 16.41 -13.25
CA ARG A 249 -11.47 15.62 -13.30
C ARG A 249 -11.81 14.93 -11.97
N SER A 250 -10.96 15.08 -10.96
CA SER A 250 -11.16 14.45 -9.64
C SER A 250 -12.49 14.86 -8.98
N HIS A 251 -13.00 16.06 -9.23
CA HIS A 251 -14.26 16.57 -8.66
C HIS A 251 -15.51 15.84 -9.16
N GLU A 252 -15.45 15.16 -10.32
CA GLU A 252 -16.58 14.44 -10.92
C GLU A 252 -16.99 13.21 -10.10
N TYR A 253 -16.09 12.70 -9.26
CA TYR A 253 -16.32 11.55 -8.37
C TYR A 253 -16.87 11.96 -7.00
N GLY A 254 -17.38 13.20 -6.88
CA GLY A 254 -17.94 13.75 -5.66
C GLY A 254 -16.91 14.48 -4.80
N VAL A 255 -17.39 15.48 -4.04
CA VAL A 255 -16.55 16.37 -3.24
C VAL A 255 -16.90 16.23 -1.77
N LEU A 256 -15.88 16.22 -0.91
CA LEU A 256 -16.02 16.14 0.53
C LEU A 256 -15.32 17.32 1.23
N PRO A 257 -15.81 17.76 2.40
CA PRO A 257 -15.24 18.88 3.14
C PRO A 257 -13.74 18.68 3.43
N TYR A 258 -13.02 19.79 3.59
CA TYR A 258 -11.57 19.80 3.79
C TYR A 258 -11.12 18.84 4.91
N PHE A 259 -11.65 19.00 6.12
CA PHE A 259 -11.25 18.18 7.29
C PHE A 259 -11.85 16.76 7.34
N TRP A 260 -12.48 16.27 6.26
CA TRP A 260 -13.17 14.97 6.26
C TRP A 260 -12.29 13.80 6.69
N TYR A 261 -11.00 13.82 6.35
CA TYR A 261 -10.08 12.79 6.82
C TYR A 261 -9.95 12.76 8.35
N PHE A 262 -9.92 13.92 9.00
CA PHE A 262 -9.73 14.04 10.45
C PHE A 262 -10.99 13.67 11.25
N TYR A 263 -12.16 14.20 10.88
CA TYR A 263 -13.38 13.94 11.67
C TYR A 263 -14.12 12.67 11.25
N SER A 264 -13.85 12.11 10.06
CA SER A 264 -14.61 10.96 9.54
C SER A 264 -13.74 9.77 9.14
N ALA A 265 -12.69 9.95 8.34
CA ALA A 265 -11.92 8.80 7.84
C ALA A 265 -11.08 8.13 8.93
N ILE A 266 -10.28 8.90 9.68
CA ILE A 266 -9.41 8.38 10.74
C ILE A 266 -10.23 7.76 11.88
N PRO A 267 -11.29 8.40 12.42
CA PRO A 267 -12.14 7.79 13.45
C PRO A 267 -12.79 6.48 13.01
N ARG A 268 -13.25 6.39 11.75
CA ARG A 268 -13.80 5.13 11.22
C ARG A 268 -12.74 4.06 10.99
N ALA A 269 -11.53 4.45 10.61
CA ALA A 269 -10.44 3.53 10.36
C ALA A 269 -9.88 2.90 11.64
N MET A 270 -9.69 3.72 12.68
CA MET A 270 -8.99 3.32 13.91
C MET A 270 -9.90 3.10 15.11
N ILE A 271 -11.15 3.55 15.05
CA ILE A 271 -12.19 3.32 16.07
C ILE A 271 -11.69 3.79 17.45
N ALA A 272 -11.54 2.88 18.42
CA ALA A 272 -11.14 3.19 19.79
C ALA A 272 -9.68 3.64 19.91
N SER A 273 -8.84 3.32 18.91
CA SER A 273 -7.43 3.70 18.89
C SER A 273 -7.20 5.15 18.45
N THR A 274 -8.19 5.82 17.84
CA THR A 274 -8.06 7.22 17.39
C THR A 274 -7.69 8.20 18.51
N PRO A 275 -8.39 8.27 19.66
CA PRO A 275 -8.04 9.19 20.74
C PRO A 275 -6.68 8.90 21.38
N LEU A 276 -6.15 7.68 21.21
CA LEU A 276 -4.86 7.27 21.78
C LEU A 276 -3.66 7.80 20.99
N VAL A 277 -3.84 8.20 19.73
CA VAL A 277 -2.77 8.76 18.89
C VAL A 277 -2.15 10.03 19.48
N PRO A 278 -2.92 11.10 19.80
CA PRO A 278 -2.31 12.29 20.42
C PRO A 278 -1.69 11.97 21.79
N LEU A 279 -2.33 11.09 22.58
CA LEU A 279 -1.82 10.70 23.90
C LEU A 279 -0.47 9.98 23.81
N GLY A 280 -0.31 9.06 22.86
CA GLY A 280 0.96 8.41 22.60
C GLY A 280 2.07 9.41 22.25
N ALA A 281 1.76 10.39 21.39
CA ALA A 281 2.71 11.46 21.04
C ALA A 281 3.12 12.35 22.21
N PHE A 282 2.24 12.53 23.21
CA PHE A 282 2.55 13.24 24.44
C PHE A 282 3.46 12.44 25.37
N ILE A 283 3.25 11.12 25.49
CA ILE A 283 4.05 10.23 26.34
C ILE A 283 5.43 9.94 25.73
N ASP A 284 5.51 9.73 24.41
CA ASP A 284 6.78 9.51 23.72
C ASP A 284 7.04 10.50 22.59
N ARG A 285 7.98 11.42 22.82
CA ARG A 285 8.43 12.37 21.81
C ARG A 285 9.16 11.70 20.64
N ARG A 286 9.68 10.47 20.81
CA ARG A 286 10.29 9.68 19.72
C ARG A 286 9.29 9.31 18.61
N LEU A 287 7.98 9.42 18.87
CA LEU A 287 6.95 9.20 17.85
C LEU A 287 6.76 10.40 16.91
N LEU A 288 7.17 11.61 17.31
CA LEU A 288 6.93 12.81 16.52
C LEU A 288 7.56 12.77 15.12
N PRO A 289 8.80 12.28 14.93
CA PRO A 289 9.38 12.12 13.59
C PRO A 289 8.59 11.17 12.68
N ILE A 290 7.79 10.25 13.24
CA ILE A 290 6.93 9.33 12.48
C ILE A 290 5.58 10.00 12.19
N LEU A 291 4.98 10.65 13.20
CA LEU A 291 3.63 11.21 13.12
C LEU A 291 3.54 12.53 12.36
N ILE A 292 4.51 13.43 12.52
CA ILE A 292 4.47 14.76 11.88
C ILE A 292 4.38 14.63 10.35
N PRO A 293 5.21 13.82 9.66
CA PRO A 293 5.07 13.62 8.22
C PRO A 293 3.70 13.05 7.82
N VAL A 294 3.17 12.13 8.63
CA VAL A 294 1.87 11.50 8.37
C VAL A 294 0.73 12.52 8.47
N ILE A 295 0.69 13.31 9.54
CA ILE A 295 -0.33 14.34 9.72
C ILE A 295 -0.19 15.45 8.67
N CYS A 296 1.04 15.83 8.34
CA CYS A 296 1.31 16.82 7.30
C CYS A 296 0.82 16.34 5.92
N TYR A 297 1.07 15.07 5.58
CA TYR A 297 0.53 14.46 4.37
C TYR A 297 -1.00 14.46 4.36
N ILE A 298 -1.67 14.02 5.44
CA ILE A 298 -3.14 14.00 5.49
C ILE A 298 -3.73 15.40 5.34
N PHE A 299 -3.09 16.41 5.95
CA PHE A 299 -3.47 17.81 5.81
C PHE A 299 -3.31 18.32 4.37
N LEU A 300 -2.16 18.06 3.73
CA LEU A 300 -1.92 18.45 2.34
C LEU A 300 -2.85 17.70 1.36
N TYR A 301 -3.11 16.43 1.63
CA TYR A 301 -4.02 15.61 0.81
C TYR A 301 -5.49 15.99 1.02
N SER A 302 -5.83 16.70 2.10
CA SER A 302 -7.17 17.22 2.36
C SER A 302 -7.61 18.33 1.38
N PHE A 303 -6.67 18.95 0.67
CA PHE A 303 -6.98 19.91 -0.41
C PHE A 303 -7.62 19.26 -1.63
N LEU A 304 -7.48 17.94 -1.82
CA LEU A 304 -8.12 17.23 -2.92
C LEU A 304 -9.65 17.25 -2.76
N PRO A 305 -10.44 17.67 -3.77
CA PRO A 305 -11.90 17.73 -3.65
C PRO A 305 -12.52 16.37 -3.34
N HIS A 306 -12.14 15.35 -4.12
CA HIS A 306 -12.57 13.98 -3.93
C HIS A 306 -11.71 13.28 -2.88
N LYS A 307 -12.36 12.56 -1.95
CA LYS A 307 -11.70 11.94 -0.80
C LYS A 307 -12.24 10.55 -0.56
N GLU A 308 -11.35 9.62 -0.27
CA GLU A 308 -11.71 8.25 0.06
C GLU A 308 -10.75 7.71 1.12
N LEU A 309 -11.27 6.86 2.01
CA LEU A 309 -10.46 6.32 3.11
C LEU A 309 -9.25 5.54 2.61
N ARG A 310 -9.38 4.83 1.48
CA ARG A 310 -8.26 4.08 0.90
C ARG A 310 -7.09 4.96 0.47
N PHE A 311 -7.30 6.24 0.19
CA PHE A 311 -6.21 7.15 -0.20
C PHE A 311 -5.25 7.44 0.95
N ILE A 312 -5.71 7.32 2.19
CA ILE A 312 -4.85 7.49 3.38
C ILE A 312 -4.55 6.14 4.06
N ILE A 313 -4.83 5.00 3.43
CA ILE A 313 -4.70 3.70 4.11
C ILE A 313 -3.26 3.42 4.56
N TYR A 314 -2.29 3.91 3.79
CA TYR A 314 -0.88 3.81 4.12
C TYR A 314 -0.47 4.58 5.37
N THR A 315 -1.28 5.51 5.86
CA THR A 315 -0.99 6.23 7.10
C THR A 315 -1.39 5.44 8.35
N LEU A 316 -2.32 4.49 8.22
CA LEU A 316 -2.93 3.79 9.36
C LEU A 316 -1.92 2.99 10.21
N PRO A 317 -0.94 2.26 9.64
CA PRO A 317 0.08 1.59 10.45
C PRO A 317 0.82 2.55 11.37
N PHE A 318 1.19 3.74 10.87
CA PHE A 318 1.98 4.72 11.63
C PHE A 318 1.17 5.39 12.73
N LEU A 319 -0.09 5.72 12.47
CA LEU A 319 -0.99 6.22 13.52
C LEU A 319 -1.18 5.16 14.61
N ASN A 320 -1.32 3.88 14.23
CA ASN A 320 -1.43 2.78 15.17
C ASN A 320 -0.17 2.54 16.00
N VAL A 321 1.03 2.83 15.49
CA VAL A 321 2.26 2.79 16.31
C VAL A 321 2.10 3.68 17.53
N SER A 322 1.57 4.90 17.36
CA SER A 322 1.42 5.84 18.46
C SER A 322 0.40 5.35 19.49
N SER A 323 -0.75 4.84 19.04
CA SER A 323 -1.73 4.21 19.93
C SER A 323 -1.15 3.00 20.67
N ALA A 324 -0.33 2.20 20.01
CA ALA A 324 0.24 0.99 20.60
C ALA A 324 1.31 1.31 21.65
N VAL A 325 2.16 2.30 21.38
CA VAL A 325 3.17 2.79 22.35
C VAL A 325 2.50 3.42 23.58
N PHE A 326 1.35 4.08 23.42
CA PHE A 326 0.56 4.52 24.57
C PHE A 326 0.11 3.34 25.43
N CYS A 327 -0.53 2.33 24.83
CA CYS A 327 -1.00 1.15 25.55
C CYS A 327 0.13 0.36 26.24
N ALA A 328 1.31 0.33 25.65
CA ALA A 328 2.46 -0.38 26.21
C ALA A 328 3.13 0.33 27.40
N ARG A 329 2.83 1.63 27.62
CA ARG A 329 3.44 2.45 28.68
C ARG A 329 2.53 2.70 29.87
N MET A 330 1.24 2.45 29.68
CA MET A 330 0.26 2.37 30.76
C MET A 330 0.37 1.01 31.43
#